data_AF-Q49MU6-F1
#
_entry.id   AF-Q49MU6-F1
#
_cell.length_a   1.000
_cell.length_b   1.000
_cell.length_c   1.000
_cell.angle_alpha   90.00
_cell.angle_beta   90.00
_cell.angle_gamma   90.00
#
_symmetry.space_group_name_H-M   'P 1'
#
loop_
_entity.id
_entity.type
_entity.pdbx_description
1 polymer ?
#
loop_
_entity_poly.entity_id
_entity_poly.type
_entity_poly.pdbx_seq_one_letter_code
_entity_poly.pdbx_strand_id
1 'polypeptide(L)' 'CIVCGEPASGYNFDRLTCESCKAFFRRNALKPRDKIKACNRGGGCAIEGNQRKHCPSCRLEKCLAVGM' A
#
# COMPACT_ATOMS: atom_id res chain seq x y z
N CYS A 1 7.64 4.15 -7.63
CA CYS A 1 6.43 4.10 -6.79
C CYS A 1 6.86 4.27 -5.35
N ILE A 2 6.53 5.39 -4.71
CA ILE A 2 7.04 5.71 -3.36
C ILE A 2 6.59 4.71 -2.28
N VAL A 3 5.53 3.93 -2.55
CA VAL A 3 5.07 2.87 -1.63
C VAL A 3 5.88 1.58 -1.76
N CYS A 4 6.09 1.08 -2.98
CA CYS A 4 6.62 -0.29 -3.18
C CYS A 4 7.91 -0.40 -4.01
N GLY A 5 8.54 0.72 -4.36
CA GLY A 5 9.78 0.75 -5.15
C GLY A 5 9.61 0.54 -6.66
N GLU A 6 8.59 -0.20 -7.09
CA GLU A 6 8.32 -0.48 -8.52
C GLU A 6 8.19 0.78 -9.39
N PRO A 7 8.40 0.68 -10.72
CA PRO A 7 8.16 1.79 -11.65
C PRO A 7 6.80 2.45 -11.44
N ALA A 8 6.79 3.77 -11.29
CA ALA A 8 5.55 4.53 -11.16
C ALA A 8 4.94 4.77 -12.54
N SER A 9 3.61 4.78 -12.60
CA SER A 9 2.85 5.12 -13.81
C SER A 9 2.44 6.59 -13.84
N GLY A 10 2.45 7.27 -12.69
CA GLY A 10 2.11 8.68 -12.57
C GLY A 10 1.73 9.07 -11.15
N TYR A 11 1.17 10.27 -11.01
CA TYR A 11 0.57 10.72 -9.76
C TYR A 11 -0.81 10.08 -9.57
N ASN A 12 -1.00 9.39 -8.46
CA ASN A 12 -2.29 8.85 -8.05
C ASN A 12 -2.51 9.21 -6.60
N PHE A 13 -3.63 9.89 -6.30
CA PHE A 13 -3.90 10.44 -4.97
C PHE A 13 -2.71 11.34 -4.52
N ASP A 14 -2.35 12.30 -5.38
CA ASP A 14 -1.26 13.28 -5.19
C ASP A 14 0.14 12.70 -4.91
N ARG A 15 0.36 11.41 -5.16
CA ARG A 15 1.63 10.74 -4.93
C ARG A 15 2.09 9.90 -6.11
N LEU A 16 3.40 9.92 -6.39
CA LEU A 16 4.02 9.19 -7.49
C LEU A 16 4.02 7.67 -7.22
N THR A 17 3.06 6.95 -7.80
CA THR A 17 2.81 5.53 -7.48
C THR A 17 2.57 4.69 -8.74
N CYS A 18 2.64 3.37 -8.57
CA CYS A 18 2.31 2.41 -9.63
C CYS A 18 0.82 2.06 -9.62
N GLU A 19 0.30 1.56 -10.76
CA GLU A 19 -1.11 1.14 -10.88
C GLU A 19 -1.55 0.12 -9.82
N SER A 20 -0.65 -0.77 -9.40
CA SER A 20 -0.97 -1.74 -8.34
C SER A 20 -1.25 -1.07 -7.00
N CYS A 21 -0.47 -0.06 -6.60
CA CYS A 21 -0.68 0.65 -5.35
C CYS A 21 -1.89 1.60 -5.43
N LYS A 22 -2.10 2.26 -6.57
CA LYS A 22 -3.33 3.02 -6.86
C LYS A 22 -4.59 2.16 -6.68
N ALA A 23 -4.67 1.03 -7.38
CA ALA A 23 -5.84 0.15 -7.33
C ALA A 23 -6.02 -0.49 -5.95
N PHE A 24 -4.92 -0.81 -5.26
CA PHE A 24 -4.95 -1.29 -3.89
C PHE A 24 -5.50 -0.23 -2.93
N PHE A 25 -5.00 1.00 -3.00
CA PHE A 25 -5.42 2.09 -2.14
C PHE A 25 -6.90 2.43 -2.33
N ARG A 26 -7.35 2.62 -3.58
CA ARG A 26 -8.76 2.88 -3.92
C ARG A 26 -9.74 1.87 -3.31
N ARG A 27 -9.33 0.59 -3.21
CA ARG A 27 -10.17 -0.48 -2.67
C ARG A 27 -10.15 -0.59 -1.14
N ASN A 28 -9.16 -0.04 -0.46
CA ASN A 28 -8.93 -0.32 0.96
C ASN A 28 -8.87 0.92 1.86
N ALA A 29 -8.66 2.12 1.31
CA ALA A 29 -8.52 3.36 2.09
C ALA A 29 -9.71 3.65 3.01
N LEU A 30 -10.92 3.32 2.57
CA LEU A 30 -12.16 3.57 3.31
C LEU A 30 -12.73 2.31 3.98
N LYS A 31 -12.02 1.18 3.90
CA LYS A 31 -12.51 -0.05 4.53
C LYS A 31 -12.25 0.00 6.03
N PRO A 32 -13.19 -0.52 6.85
CA PRO A 32 -12.93 -0.78 8.26
C PRO A 32 -11.66 -1.62 8.45
N ARG A 33 -10.85 -1.30 9.47
CA ARG A 33 -9.54 -1.97 9.69
C ARG A 33 -9.68 -3.49 9.89
N ASP A 34 -10.77 -3.94 10.50
CA ASP A 34 -11.09 -5.37 10.70
C ASP A 34 -11.33 -6.13 9.38
N LYS A 35 -11.65 -5.42 8.28
CA LYS A 35 -11.80 -6.03 6.95
C LYS A 35 -10.49 -6.15 6.19
N ILE A 36 -9.39 -5.64 6.75
CA ILE A 36 -8.05 -5.75 6.17
C ILE A 36 -7.30 -6.81 6.94
N LYS A 37 -6.75 -7.80 6.23
CA LYS A 37 -5.97 -8.86 6.85
C LYS A 37 -4.87 -8.26 7.73
N ALA A 38 -4.95 -8.56 9.03
CA ALA A 38 -3.98 -8.11 10.03
C ALA A 38 -2.56 -8.57 9.67
N CYS A 39 -1.58 -7.84 10.19
CA CYS A 39 -0.18 -8.19 9.99
C CYS A 39 0.21 -9.36 10.91
N ASN A 40 0.72 -10.45 10.32
CA ASN A 40 1.22 -11.60 11.08
C ASN A 40 2.55 -11.33 11.80
N ARG A 41 3.26 -10.25 11.45
CA ARG A 41 4.59 -9.89 11.99
C ARG A 41 4.54 -8.72 12.99
N GLY A 42 3.35 -8.30 13.40
CA GLY A 42 3.17 -7.18 14.34
C GLY A 42 3.37 -5.77 13.73
N GLY A 43 3.68 -5.65 12.44
CA GLY A 43 3.87 -4.37 11.76
C GLY A 43 5.15 -4.34 10.93
N GLY A 44 5.53 -3.15 10.43
CA GLY A 44 6.87 -2.89 9.90
C GLY A 44 7.31 -3.75 8.69
N CYS A 45 6.37 -4.34 7.94
CA CYS A 45 6.73 -5.18 6.81
C CYS A 45 7.40 -4.36 5.70
N ALA A 46 8.51 -4.87 5.15
CA ALA A 46 9.05 -4.34 3.90
C ALA A 46 8.01 -4.47 2.77
N ILE A 47 7.68 -3.35 2.14
CA ILE A 47 6.76 -3.27 1.01
C ILE A 47 7.61 -2.94 -0.21
N GLU A 48 8.07 -3.99 -0.89
CA GLU A 48 8.98 -3.90 -2.03
C GLU A 48 8.60 -4.95 -3.07
N GLY A 49 8.63 -4.60 -4.37
CA GLY A 49 8.42 -5.55 -5.45
C GLY A 49 7.23 -6.49 -5.21
N ASN A 50 7.41 -7.80 -5.38
CA ASN A 50 6.37 -8.79 -5.13
C ASN A 50 6.01 -8.97 -3.64
N GLN A 51 6.88 -8.58 -2.70
CA GLN A 51 6.62 -8.70 -1.25
C GLN A 51 5.45 -7.81 -0.81
N ARG A 52 5.09 -6.77 -1.58
CA ARG A 52 3.91 -5.91 -1.33
C ARG A 52 2.58 -6.68 -1.20
N LYS A 53 2.49 -7.92 -1.67
CA LYS A 53 1.29 -8.77 -1.57
C LYS A 53 1.17 -9.50 -0.21
N HIS A 54 2.27 -9.67 0.53
CA HIS A 54 2.30 -10.49 1.75
C HIS A 54 1.53 -9.86 2.93
N CYS A 55 1.54 -8.54 3.04
CA CYS A 55 0.88 -7.84 4.13
C CYS A 55 0.04 -6.67 3.62
N PRO A 56 -1.28 -6.88 3.42
CA PRO A 56 -2.21 -5.80 3.07
C PRO A 56 -2.26 -4.69 4.12
N SER A 57 -2.20 -5.04 5.41
CA SER A 57 -2.21 -4.06 6.50
C SER A 57 -1.04 -3.08 6.40
N CYS A 58 0.21 -3.57 6.45
CA CYS A 58 1.39 -2.70 6.34
C CYS A 58 1.49 -1.98 4.98
N ARG A 59 0.97 -2.58 3.91
CA ARG A 59 0.89 -1.89 2.61
C ARG A 59 -0.04 -0.68 2.68
N LEU A 60 -1.22 -0.81 3.31
CA LEU A 60 -2.13 0.31 3.46
C LEU A 60 -1.55 1.37 4.40
N GLU A 61 -0.94 0.96 5.50
CA GLU A 61 -0.25 1.88 6.41
C GLU A 61 0.82 2.70 5.68
N LYS A 62 1.62 2.05 4.81
CA LYS A 62 2.61 2.76 4.00
C LYS A 62 1.98 3.69 2.96
N CYS A 63 0.84 3.33 2.35
CA CYS A 63 0.09 4.24 1.47
C CYS A 63 -0.34 5.51 2.21
N LEU A 64 -0.94 5.36 3.39
CA LEU A 64 -1.38 6.49 4.21
C LEU A 64 -0.18 7.32 4.71
N ALA A 65 0.91 6.68 5.11
CA ALA A 65 2.11 7.34 5.61
C ALA A 65 2.80 8.21 4.54
N VAL A 66 2.73 7.82 3.26
CA VAL A 66 3.23 8.67 2.17
C VAL A 66 2.22 9.73 1.73
N GLY A 67 1.01 9.76 2.30
CA GLY A 67 -0.04 10.73 1.99
C GLY A 67 -0.78 10.48 0.68
N MET A 68 -1.00 9.20 0.32
CA MET A 68 -2.09 8.81 -0.59
C MET A 68 -3.41 8.85 0.17
#